data_AF-A0A2T5JAS2-F1
#
_entry.id   AF-A0A2T5JAS2-F1
#
_cell.length_a   1.000
_cell.length_b   1.000
_cell.length_c   1.000
_cell.angle_alpha   90.00
_cell.angle_beta   90.00
_cell.angle_gamma   90.00
#
_symmetry.space_group_name_H-M   'P 1'
#
loop_
_entity.id
_entity.type
_entity.pdbx_description
1 polymer ?
#
loop_
_entity_poly.entity_id
_entity_poly.type
_entity_poly.pdbx_seq_one_letter_code
_entity_poly.pdbx_strand_id
1 'polypeptide(L)'
;MSIDKNSSLNKLKQFKEQTKFIEETDKIFYPGISDPSIKEQLTDLINKSADDFSHTVKTNPTENNFRENIKIGLARITESGLQLDSEDEERVGKYYEELMDCVGLKSSEGIINDWVYGFNPGSK
;
A
#
# COMPACT_ATOMS: atom_id res chain seq x y z
N MET A 1 -7.86 -1.51 -19.13
CA MET A 1 -8.63 -1.07 -17.94
C MET A 1 -9.59 0.05 -18.31
N SER A 2 -10.84 0.02 -17.81
CA SER A 2 -11.78 1.17 -17.85
C SER A 2 -11.96 1.67 -16.42
N ILE A 3 -11.71 2.96 -16.18
CA ILE A 3 -11.75 3.55 -14.83
C ILE A 3 -12.85 4.61 -14.74
N ASP A 4 -13.67 4.52 -13.70
CA ASP A 4 -14.51 5.63 -13.27
C ASP A 4 -13.68 6.53 -12.36
N LYS A 5 -13.18 7.65 -12.93
CA LYS A 5 -12.31 8.58 -12.20
C LYS A 5 -12.95 9.13 -10.93
N ASN A 6 -14.25 9.45 -10.95
CA ASN A 6 -14.92 10.04 -9.80
C ASN A 6 -15.09 9.00 -8.68
N SER A 7 -15.52 7.80 -9.03
CA SER A 7 -15.63 6.70 -8.08
C SER A 7 -14.27 6.34 -7.47
N SER A 8 -13.23 6.19 -8.29
CA SER A 8 -11.88 5.86 -7.81
C SER A 8 -11.28 6.96 -6.94
N LEU A 9 -11.42 8.23 -7.29
CA LEU A 9 -10.94 9.34 -6.45
C LEU A 9 -11.68 9.40 -5.10
N ASN A 10 -12.98 9.11 -5.07
CA ASN A 10 -13.73 9.05 -3.82
C ASN A 10 -13.28 7.89 -2.94
N LYS A 11 -13.07 6.69 -3.51
CA LYS A 11 -12.54 5.54 -2.77
C LYS A 11 -11.15 5.80 -2.20
N LEU A 12 -10.26 6.41 -2.99
CA LEU A 12 -8.91 6.80 -2.53
C LEU A 12 -8.96 7.83 -1.40
N LYS A 13 -9.91 8.79 -1.47
CA LYS A 13 -10.15 9.73 -0.36
C LYS A 13 -10.60 9.01 0.90
N GLN A 14 -11.56 8.10 0.80
CA GLN A 14 -12.05 7.30 1.93
C GLN A 14 -10.93 6.42 2.52
N PHE A 15 -10.10 5.81 1.68
CA PHE A 15 -8.93 5.05 2.11
C PHE A 15 -7.98 5.91 2.97
N LYS A 16 -7.73 7.16 2.59
CA LYS A 16 -6.88 8.07 3.38
C LYS A 16 -7.48 8.42 4.74
N GLU A 17 -8.80 8.49 4.85
CA GLU A 17 -9.52 8.83 6.09
C GLU A 17 -9.56 7.67 7.10
N GLN A 18 -9.27 6.44 6.68
CA GLN A 18 -9.19 5.29 7.58
C GLN A 18 -8.05 5.43 8.59
N THR A 19 -8.33 5.06 9.85
CA THR A 19 -7.28 4.80 10.84
C THR A 19 -6.50 3.56 10.42
N LYS A 20 -5.18 3.68 10.30
CA LYS A 20 -4.30 2.62 9.82
C LYS A 20 -3.55 1.95 10.97
N PHE A 21 -3.03 0.75 10.70
CA PHE A 21 -2.21 -0.03 11.61
C PHE A 21 -2.86 -0.22 12.99
N ILE A 22 -4.16 -0.51 12.99
CA ILE A 22 -4.91 -0.92 14.18
C ILE A 22 -5.03 -2.43 14.20
N GLU A 23 -5.32 -2.98 15.38
CA GLU A 23 -5.58 -4.40 15.55
C GLU A 23 -6.72 -4.86 14.63
N GLU A 24 -6.50 -5.97 13.91
CA GLU A 24 -7.46 -6.61 13.00
C GLU A 24 -7.49 -8.12 13.24
N THR A 25 -8.33 -8.54 14.19
CA THR A 25 -8.52 -9.94 14.57
C THR A 25 -9.48 -10.71 13.67
N ASP A 26 -10.39 -10.02 12.98
CA ASP A 26 -11.46 -10.67 12.21
C ASP A 26 -11.02 -11.24 10.85
N LYS A 27 -9.90 -10.77 10.29
CA LYS A 27 -9.50 -11.08 8.91
C LYS A 27 -8.09 -11.63 8.76
N ILE A 28 -7.13 -11.04 9.46
CA ILE A 28 -5.70 -11.30 9.21
C ILE A 28 -4.87 -11.50 10.48
N PHE A 29 -5.49 -11.53 11.66
CA PHE A 29 -4.80 -11.65 12.96
C PHE A 29 -3.61 -10.69 13.10
N TYR A 30 -3.84 -9.42 12.81
CA TYR A 30 -2.81 -8.38 12.90
C TYR A 30 -2.93 -7.62 14.23
N PRO A 31 -1.89 -7.57 15.09
CA PRO A 31 -1.98 -6.94 16.41
C PRO A 31 -1.96 -5.41 16.36
N GLY A 32 -1.51 -4.81 15.25
CA GLY A 32 -1.34 -3.37 15.12
C GLY A 32 0.00 -2.86 15.65
N ILE A 33 0.42 -1.70 15.14
CA ILE A 33 1.66 -1.05 15.60
C ILE A 33 1.40 -0.32 16.91
N SER A 34 2.14 -0.72 17.95
CA SER A 34 2.08 -0.09 19.27
C SER A 34 2.91 1.19 19.39
N ASP A 35 4.00 1.33 18.62
CA ASP A 35 4.84 2.53 18.61
C ASP A 35 4.12 3.66 17.83
N PRO A 36 3.69 4.74 18.50
CA PRO A 36 2.94 5.80 17.83
C PRO A 36 3.75 6.54 16.74
N SER A 37 5.07 6.63 16.90
CA SER A 37 5.95 7.32 15.93
C SER A 37 6.09 6.51 14.64
N ILE A 38 6.31 5.20 14.77
CA ILE A 38 6.35 4.30 13.60
C ILE A 38 4.98 4.29 12.91
N LYS A 39 3.90 4.19 13.68
CA LYS A 39 2.53 4.19 13.18
C LYS A 39 2.20 5.46 12.39
N GLU A 40 2.56 6.63 12.89
CA GLU A 40 2.34 7.92 12.23
C GLU A 40 3.12 7.99 10.91
N GLN A 41 4.43 7.70 10.94
CA GLN A 41 5.28 7.74 9.75
C GLN A 41 4.81 6.77 8.67
N LEU A 42 4.47 5.53 9.04
CA LEU A 42 4.01 4.53 8.08
C LEU A 42 2.63 4.87 7.52
N THR A 43 1.74 5.44 8.34
CA THR A 43 0.44 5.98 7.88
C THR A 43 0.63 7.05 6.81
N ASP A 44 1.57 7.97 7.01
CA ASP A 44 1.87 9.03 6.05
C ASP A 44 2.45 8.48 4.74
N LEU A 45 3.34 7.47 4.82
CA LEU A 45 3.91 6.83 3.63
C LEU A 45 2.84 6.12 2.78
N ILE A 46 1.91 5.41 3.43
CA ILE A 46 0.77 4.77 2.76
C ILE A 46 -0.20 5.82 2.18
N ASN A 47 -0.53 6.86 2.94
CA ASN A 47 -1.39 7.94 2.47
C ASN A 47 -0.79 8.70 1.27
N LYS A 48 0.53 8.86 1.24
CA LYS A 48 1.25 9.42 0.09
C LYS A 48 1.16 8.52 -1.14
N SER A 49 1.15 7.20 -0.97
CA SER A 49 0.88 6.27 -2.09
C SER A 49 -0.55 6.41 -2.63
N ALA A 50 -1.54 6.68 -1.78
CA ALA A 50 -2.89 7.02 -2.23
C ALA A 50 -2.94 8.32 -3.05
N ASP A 51 -2.08 9.30 -2.72
CA ASP A 51 -1.95 10.53 -3.50
C ASP A 51 -1.32 10.27 -4.88
N ASP A 52 -0.29 9.42 -4.96
CA ASP A 52 0.30 9.00 -6.24
C ASP A 52 -0.75 8.29 -7.12
N PHE A 53 -1.56 7.40 -6.53
CA PHE A 53 -2.70 6.78 -7.22
C PHE A 53 -3.71 7.82 -7.70
N SER A 54 -4.07 8.78 -6.85
CA SER A 54 -5.00 9.85 -7.19
C SER A 54 -4.48 10.73 -8.32
N HIS A 55 -3.16 10.98 -8.37
CA HIS A 55 -2.52 11.69 -9.47
C HIS A 55 -2.65 10.90 -10.78
N THR A 56 -2.30 9.61 -10.77
CA THR A 56 -2.41 8.71 -11.94
C THR A 56 -3.85 8.58 -12.44
N VAL A 57 -4.84 8.53 -11.56
CA VAL A 57 -6.28 8.54 -11.93
C VAL A 57 -6.62 9.80 -12.75
N LYS A 58 -6.09 10.96 -12.35
CA LYS A 58 -6.38 12.24 -13.00
C LYS A 58 -5.67 12.34 -14.36
N THR A 59 -4.40 11.95 -14.41
CA THR A 59 -3.52 12.17 -15.57
C THR A 59 -3.59 11.04 -16.60
N ASN A 60 -3.08 9.85 -16.28
CA ASN A 60 -2.94 8.74 -17.22
C ASN A 60 -3.15 7.37 -16.52
N PRO A 61 -4.41 6.91 -16.35
CA PRO A 61 -4.75 5.75 -15.54
C PRO A 61 -4.53 4.42 -16.27
N THR A 62 -3.26 4.07 -16.51
CA THR A 62 -2.87 2.76 -17.06
C THR A 62 -2.45 1.82 -15.95
N GLU A 63 -2.61 0.51 -16.18
CA GLU A 63 -2.16 -0.51 -15.22
C GLU A 63 -0.66 -0.38 -14.90
N ASN A 64 0.16 -0.11 -15.92
CA ASN A 64 1.60 0.08 -15.74
C ASN A 64 1.91 1.28 -14.84
N ASN A 65 1.19 2.40 -14.99
CA ASN A 65 1.41 3.57 -14.13
C ASN A 65 0.98 3.31 -12.68
N PHE A 66 -0.07 2.52 -12.46
CA PHE A 66 -0.44 2.10 -11.11
C PHE A 66 0.59 1.14 -10.50
N ARG A 67 1.11 0.18 -11.28
CA ARG A 67 2.19 -0.71 -10.82
C ARG A 67 3.46 0.07 -10.50
N GLU A 68 3.76 1.11 -11.25
CA GLU A 68 4.88 2.01 -10.97
C GLU A 68 4.68 2.77 -9.65
N ASN A 69 3.47 3.27 -9.38
CA ASN A 69 3.13 3.86 -8.09
C ASN A 69 3.34 2.87 -6.92
N ILE A 70 3.01 1.58 -7.11
CA ILE A 70 3.25 0.54 -6.09
C ILE A 70 4.75 0.43 -5.82
N LYS A 71 5.58 0.30 -6.87
CA LYS A 71 7.05 0.20 -6.70
C LYS A 71 7.63 1.41 -5.98
N ILE A 72 7.26 2.62 -6.41
CA ILE A 72 7.72 3.87 -5.79
C ILE A 72 7.29 3.92 -4.33
N GLY A 73 6.05 3.56 -4.04
CA GLY A 73 5.51 3.55 -2.69
C GLY A 73 6.25 2.57 -1.76
N LEU A 74 6.44 1.32 -2.21
CA LEU A 74 7.17 0.30 -1.44
C LEU A 74 8.64 0.68 -1.25
N ALA A 75 9.30 1.22 -2.28
CA ALA A 75 10.66 1.75 -2.16
C ALA A 75 10.75 2.86 -1.11
N ARG A 76 9.79 3.80 -1.08
CA ARG A 76 9.72 4.85 -0.03
C ARG A 76 9.63 4.27 1.38
N ILE A 77 8.96 3.13 1.55
CA ILE A 77 8.88 2.45 2.86
C ILE A 77 10.24 1.82 3.20
N THR A 78 10.84 1.06 2.30
CA THR A 78 12.16 0.46 2.51
C THR A 78 13.25 1.51 2.79
N GLU A 79 13.25 2.63 2.06
CA GLU A 79 14.22 3.71 2.21
C GLU A 79 14.00 4.56 3.48
N SER A 80 12.82 4.48 4.12
CA SER A 80 12.54 5.21 5.35
C SER A 80 13.38 4.74 6.55
N GLY A 81 13.92 3.52 6.48
CA GLY A 81 14.67 2.90 7.58
C GLY A 81 13.81 2.43 8.75
N LEU A 82 12.48 2.47 8.62
CA LEU A 82 11.57 1.85 9.58
C LEU A 82 11.80 0.34 9.62
N GLN A 83 12.00 -0.20 10.81
CA GLN A 83 12.08 -1.65 11.02
C GLN A 83 10.66 -2.16 11.21
N LEU A 84 10.19 -2.94 10.23
CA LEU A 84 8.89 -3.61 10.26
C LEU A 84 9.14 -5.09 10.54
N ASP A 85 8.26 -5.70 11.33
CA ASP A 85 8.21 -7.15 11.41
C ASP A 85 7.37 -7.73 10.24
N SER A 86 7.31 -9.06 10.15
CA SER A 86 6.59 -9.73 9.07
C SER A 86 5.09 -9.40 9.06
N GLU A 87 4.48 -9.17 10.23
CA GLU A 87 3.04 -8.87 10.32
C GLU A 87 2.75 -7.44 9.81
N ASP A 88 3.64 -6.49 10.13
CA ASP A 88 3.59 -5.13 9.60
C ASP A 88 3.84 -5.06 8.09
N GLU A 89 4.80 -5.82 7.57
CA GLU A 89 5.06 -5.93 6.12
C GLU A 89 3.85 -6.53 5.38
N GLU A 90 3.25 -7.59 5.92
CA GLU A 90 2.02 -8.18 5.37
C GLU A 90 0.87 -7.16 5.36
N ARG A 91 0.69 -6.38 6.44
CA ARG A 91 -0.35 -5.35 6.49
C ARG A 91 -0.12 -4.24 5.47
N VAL A 92 1.14 -3.80 5.29
CA VAL A 92 1.53 -2.87 4.22
C VAL A 92 1.12 -3.44 2.86
N GLY A 93 1.43 -4.70 2.59
CA GLY A 93 1.01 -5.38 1.36
C GLY A 93 -0.52 -5.33 1.15
N LYS A 94 -1.29 -5.58 2.21
CA LYS A 94 -2.75 -5.46 2.19
C LYS A 94 -3.25 -4.05 1.89
N TYR A 95 -2.59 -3.00 2.39
CA TYR A 95 -2.94 -1.64 2.00
C TYR A 95 -2.72 -1.36 0.51
N TYR A 96 -1.68 -1.93 -0.11
CA TYR A 96 -1.51 -1.82 -1.56
C TYR A 96 -2.57 -2.60 -2.35
N GLU A 97 -3.01 -3.76 -1.86
CA GLU A 97 -4.17 -4.47 -2.44
C GLU A 97 -5.46 -3.62 -2.35
N GLU A 98 -5.70 -2.97 -1.21
CA GLU A 98 -6.84 -2.05 -1.04
C GLU A 98 -6.76 -0.83 -2.00
N LEU A 99 -5.55 -0.28 -2.21
CA LEU A 99 -5.32 0.78 -3.21
C LEU A 99 -5.60 0.29 -4.64
N MET A 100 -5.21 -0.95 -4.96
CA MET A 100 -5.52 -1.59 -6.25
C MET A 100 -7.03 -1.71 -6.47
N ASP A 101 -7.78 -2.13 -5.45
CA ASP A 101 -9.24 -2.23 -5.49
C ASP A 101 -9.93 -0.87 -5.70
N CYS A 102 -9.38 0.21 -5.16
CA CYS A 102 -9.89 1.56 -5.37
C CYS A 102 -9.88 1.96 -6.86
N VAL A 103 -8.88 1.51 -7.62
CA VAL A 103 -8.67 1.86 -9.04
C VAL A 103 -9.01 0.73 -10.00
N GLY A 104 -9.40 -0.44 -9.48
CA GLY A 104 -9.76 -1.62 -10.27
C GLY A 104 -8.55 -2.35 -10.88
N LEU A 105 -7.34 -2.13 -10.37
CA LEU A 105 -6.14 -2.85 -10.80
C LEU A 105 -6.22 -4.30 -10.31
N LYS A 106 -6.19 -5.28 -11.22
CA LYS A 106 -6.43 -6.70 -10.88
C LYS A 106 -5.20 -7.44 -10.39
N SER A 107 -4.01 -6.93 -10.68
CA SER A 107 -2.76 -7.60 -10.33
C SER A 107 -1.62 -6.59 -10.23
N SER A 108 -0.79 -6.76 -9.20
CA SER A 108 0.49 -6.08 -9.06
C SER A 108 1.61 -6.77 -9.84
N GLU A 109 1.35 -7.87 -10.54
CA GLU A 109 2.37 -8.68 -11.23
C GLU A 109 3.51 -9.12 -10.30
N GLY A 110 3.17 -9.58 -9.09
CA GLY A 110 4.15 -10.09 -8.13
C GLY A 110 4.82 -9.02 -7.26
N ILE A 111 4.79 -7.74 -7.65
CA ILE A 111 5.50 -6.65 -6.96
C ILE A 111 5.29 -6.64 -5.43
N ILE A 112 4.03 -6.79 -4.98
CA ILE A 112 3.70 -6.79 -3.54
C ILE A 112 4.28 -8.03 -2.86
N ASN A 113 4.07 -9.22 -3.43
CA ASN A 113 4.57 -10.47 -2.86
C ASN A 113 6.10 -10.52 -2.84
N ASP A 114 6.76 -10.00 -3.87
CA ASP A 114 8.22 -9.93 -3.93
C ASP A 114 8.78 -8.98 -2.86
N TRP A 115 8.05 -7.93 -2.50
CA TRP A 115 8.45 -7.04 -1.41
C TRP A 115 8.22 -7.67 -0.03
N VAL A 116 7.07 -8.30 0.20
CA VAL A 116 6.73 -8.94 1.48
C VAL A 116 7.56 -10.20 1.74
N TYR A 117 7.75 -11.06 0.73
CA TYR A 117 8.34 -12.39 0.90
C TYR A 117 9.66 -12.59 0.14
N GLY A 118 9.98 -11.71 -0.80
CA GLY A 118 11.15 -11.88 -1.69
C GLY A 118 12.48 -11.50 -1.05
N PHE A 119 12.50 -10.90 0.14
CA PHE A 119 13.73 -10.72 0.91
C PHE A 119 14.09 -12.01 1.64
N ASN A 120 14.88 -12.86 0.99
CA ASN A 120 15.47 -14.06 1.61
C ASN A 120 16.98 -13.86 1.81
N PRO A 121 17.43 -13.42 3.00
CA PRO A 121 18.86 -13.26 3.31
C PRO A 121 19.63 -14.61 3.39
N GLY A 122 18.97 -15.75 3.11
CA GLY A 122 19.56 -17.09 3.08
C GLY A 122 19.83 -17.68 1.69
N SER A 123 19.56 -16.96 0.59
CA SER A 123 19.85 -17.44 -0.77
C SER A 123 21.24 -17.00 -1.28
N LYS A 124 22.26 -17.67 -0.71
CA LYS A 124 23.71 -17.68 -1.00
C LYS A 124 24.57 -16.49 -0.61
#